data_AF-A0A1R3RM15-F1
#
_entry.id   AF-A0A1R3RM15-F1
#
_cell.length_a   1.000
_cell.length_b   1.000
_cell.length_c   1.000
_cell.angle_alpha   90.00
_cell.angle_beta   90.00
_cell.angle_gamma   90.00
#
_symmetry.space_group_name_H-M   'P 1'
#
loop_
_entity.id
_entity.type
_entity.pdbx_description
1 polymer ?
#
loop_
_entity_poly.entity_id
_entity_poly.type
_entity_poly.pdbx_seq_one_letter_code
_entity_poly.pdbx_strand_id
1 'polypeptide(L)'
;MIGSPAKRVSVQARTLADQYFYIILSRHRHYSSKYIVPDDIRPTKRREFHDYFVTHLPSSSLHPDPRGPLTPFHKLPRSASVPHTGEISHSPTTFQPLVDRDTTVVRIPLRSAKHHFGAHSSRGTRPYNEDAYQAGVIDLPAFAKRPPASLTIRRTGANPAPRESRGADTASGDPQVFYFGVFDGHGGTECSTFLKDWLHEYIQDTAAAFELQSSLRQDRSGHFPLGADPSSGALPIVQGGNSKRIEELEKILVQNWKTLVGGYFKRFVPAHFSHSGKDLTVNGDSGKGVTIEEILEYAFLRTDLEFVSAQAAKRDDEFMKVGQPMHQDDILYGPNRSRSLNIGGVNRFKGGSTASVALISTPTPMPFWHPNAPSSLLVSHVGDTRILLCSTETGQAIPVTSNHHPSSPIEASRLRRYAATFVTDSFGEERMSGLANTRSFGDVQSKRIGVSAEPEIHRIEMGPAEYSFLVLMSDGISGTLLDQEVVDIVKEARTPDQGARDVVSFATEVTREGDNATCLVVRLGGWERRLEGGLGSLGTKESREWRRQEATDPRRSRR
;
A
#
# COMPACT_ATOMS: atom_id res chain seq x y z
N MET A 1 -57.02 -60.65 3.52
CA MET A 1 -56.19 -60.89 4.72
C MET A 1 -54.87 -61.51 4.31
N ILE A 2 -53.80 -60.88 4.77
CA ILE A 2 -52.47 -61.42 5.10
C ILE A 2 -51.53 -61.70 3.91
N GLY A 3 -50.52 -60.81 3.81
CA GLY A 3 -49.42 -60.85 2.88
C GLY A 3 -48.27 -61.76 3.31
N SER A 4 -47.34 -61.91 2.37
CA SER A 4 -46.16 -62.77 2.36
C SER A 4 -45.03 -62.34 3.32
N PRO A 5 -44.12 -63.24 3.73
CA PRO A 5 -43.06 -62.95 4.70
C PRO A 5 -41.82 -62.32 4.05
N ALA A 6 -41.32 -61.21 4.63
CA ALA A 6 -40.04 -60.60 4.27
C ALA A 6 -38.97 -60.90 5.33
N LYS A 7 -37.79 -61.33 4.84
CA LYS A 7 -36.61 -61.75 5.61
C LYS A 7 -35.95 -60.58 6.35
N ARG A 8 -35.55 -60.84 7.59
CA ARG A 8 -34.73 -59.99 8.46
C ARG A 8 -33.26 -60.36 8.27
N VAL A 9 -32.41 -59.41 7.91
CA VAL A 9 -30.94 -59.57 7.95
C VAL A 9 -30.34 -58.39 8.70
N SER A 10 -29.66 -58.71 9.79
CA SER A 10 -28.91 -57.82 10.68
C SER A 10 -27.53 -57.51 10.11
N VAL A 11 -27.13 -56.24 10.10
CA VAL A 11 -25.75 -55.84 9.82
C VAL A 11 -25.12 -55.35 11.14
N GLN A 12 -24.05 -56.05 11.56
CA GLN A 12 -23.24 -55.73 12.73
C GLN A 12 -22.36 -54.50 12.47
N ALA A 13 -22.39 -53.54 13.39
CA ALA A 13 -21.39 -52.50 13.52
C ALA A 13 -20.06 -53.07 14.04
N ARG A 14 -18.94 -52.59 13.52
CA ARG A 14 -17.63 -52.71 14.15
C ARG A 14 -16.93 -51.35 14.15
N THR A 15 -16.86 -50.77 15.34
CA THR A 15 -15.95 -49.71 15.72
C THR A 15 -14.54 -50.28 15.89
N LEU A 16 -13.53 -49.56 15.42
CA LEU A 16 -12.15 -49.72 15.87
C LEU A 16 -11.63 -48.34 16.26
N ALA A 17 -11.42 -48.20 17.56
CA ALA A 17 -10.80 -47.07 18.21
C ALA A 17 -9.27 -47.14 18.10
N ASP A 18 -8.67 -45.95 18.10
CA ASP A 18 -7.37 -45.58 18.68
C ASP A 18 -6.14 -46.46 18.44
N GLN A 19 -5.22 -45.91 17.63
CA GLN A 19 -3.79 -45.95 17.98
C GLN A 19 -3.14 -44.58 17.77
N TYR A 20 -2.71 -44.01 18.89
CA TYR A 20 -1.92 -42.80 19.02
C TYR A 20 -0.50 -43.02 18.48
N PHE A 21 0.00 -42.06 17.69
CA PHE A 21 1.43 -41.77 17.61
C PHE A 21 1.64 -40.27 17.77
N TYR A 22 2.12 -39.89 18.96
CA TYR A 22 2.71 -38.59 19.23
C TYR A 22 4.04 -38.48 18.47
N ILE A 23 4.15 -37.49 17.58
CA ILE A 23 5.44 -36.90 17.22
C ILE A 23 5.32 -35.41 17.48
N ILE A 24 5.86 -34.99 18.63
CA ILE A 24 6.23 -33.62 18.93
C ILE A 24 7.38 -33.29 17.98
N LEU A 25 7.20 -32.32 17.08
CA LEU A 25 8.30 -31.57 16.46
C LEU A 25 7.78 -30.23 15.93
N SER A 26 8.25 -29.16 16.57
CA SER A 26 8.17 -27.77 16.11
C SER A 26 8.81 -27.61 14.73
N ARG A 27 8.11 -26.93 13.82
CA ARG A 27 8.59 -25.81 12.97
C ARG A 27 7.62 -25.57 11.81
N HIS A 28 7.24 -24.30 11.66
CA HIS A 28 6.49 -23.73 10.55
C HIS A 28 7.03 -24.20 9.19
N ARG A 29 6.11 -24.71 8.33
CA ARG A 29 6.33 -24.79 6.89
C ARG A 29 5.10 -24.25 6.17
N HIS A 30 5.38 -23.23 5.36
CA HIS A 30 4.47 -22.56 4.43
C HIS A 30 3.87 -23.55 3.44
N TYR A 31 2.57 -23.40 3.16
CA TYR A 31 1.87 -24.19 2.13
C TYR A 31 1.31 -23.26 1.06
N SER A 32 2.00 -23.29 -0.07
CA SER A 32 1.46 -22.93 -1.38
C SER A 32 0.25 -23.83 -1.70
N SER A 33 -0.85 -23.20 -2.08
CA SER A 33 -2.04 -23.88 -2.60
C SER A 33 -1.67 -24.68 -3.85
N LYS A 34 -2.06 -25.95 -3.86
CA LYS A 34 -1.78 -26.92 -4.94
C LYS A 34 -2.41 -26.47 -6.26
N TYR A 35 -1.61 -25.86 -7.13
CA TYR A 35 -1.74 -26.04 -8.57
C TYR A 35 -0.66 -27.01 -9.01
N ILE A 36 -1.05 -28.07 -9.74
CA ILE A 36 -0.12 -29.00 -10.36
C ILE A 36 0.63 -28.22 -11.45
N VAL A 37 1.83 -27.76 -11.13
CA VAL A 37 2.82 -27.28 -12.10
C VAL A 37 3.64 -28.52 -12.53
N PRO A 38 3.92 -28.72 -13.83
CA PRO A 38 4.82 -29.79 -14.26
C PRO A 38 6.20 -29.66 -13.58
N ASP A 39 6.70 -30.78 -13.06
CA ASP A 39 8.00 -30.91 -12.39
C ASP A 39 9.15 -30.55 -13.35
N ASP A 40 9.52 -29.27 -13.48
CA ASP A 40 10.87 -28.91 -13.94
C ASP A 40 11.36 -27.50 -13.59
N ILE A 41 11.02 -26.96 -12.40
CA ILE A 41 11.64 -25.72 -11.90
C ILE A 41 12.01 -25.90 -10.44
N ARG A 42 13.32 -25.96 -10.17
CA ARG A 42 13.88 -25.96 -8.81
C ARG A 42 13.31 -24.77 -8.02
N PRO A 43 12.87 -24.94 -6.76
CA PRO A 43 12.34 -23.85 -5.97
C PRO A 43 13.45 -22.85 -5.66
N THR A 44 13.46 -21.72 -6.36
CA THR A 44 14.20 -20.54 -5.92
C THR A 44 13.61 -20.13 -4.56
N LYS A 45 14.46 -19.97 -3.54
CA LYS A 45 14.06 -19.45 -2.22
C LYS A 45 13.28 -18.14 -2.43
N ARG A 46 11.96 -18.15 -2.21
CA ARG A 46 11.13 -16.93 -2.15
C ARG A 46 11.69 -16.02 -1.06
N ARG A 47 11.92 -14.75 -1.38
CA ARG A 47 12.45 -13.76 -0.44
C ARG A 47 11.28 -13.13 0.31
N GLU A 48 11.42 -13.07 1.63
CA GLU A 48 10.44 -12.51 2.57
C GLU A 48 10.26 -11.00 2.38
N PHE A 49 9.12 -10.44 2.82
CA PHE A 49 8.93 -8.99 2.89
C PHE A 49 10.05 -8.33 3.70
N HIS A 50 10.67 -7.29 3.14
CA HIS A 50 11.79 -6.63 3.78
C HIS A 50 11.31 -5.32 4.43
N ASP A 51 11.38 -5.25 5.75
CA ASP A 51 11.18 -4.02 6.52
C ASP A 51 12.42 -3.11 6.51
N TYR A 52 13.41 -3.44 5.68
CA TYR A 52 14.64 -2.70 5.47
C TYR A 52 14.84 -2.41 3.98
N PHE A 53 15.57 -1.34 3.69
CA PHE A 53 16.05 -1.07 2.34
C PHE A 53 17.57 -1.26 2.27
N VAL A 54 18.05 -1.54 1.06
CA VAL A 54 19.47 -1.76 0.81
C VAL A 54 20.07 -0.54 0.12
N THR A 55 21.17 -0.01 0.63
CA THR A 55 21.85 1.15 0.06
C THR A 55 23.37 0.99 0.11
N HIS A 56 24.08 1.72 -0.76
CA HIS A 56 25.53 1.76 -0.80
C HIS A 56 26.04 2.94 0.04
N LEU A 57 26.71 2.65 1.17
CA LEU A 57 27.38 3.67 1.99
C LEU A 57 28.90 3.67 1.73
N PRO A 58 29.58 4.83 1.76
CA PRO A 58 31.04 4.88 1.67
C PRO A 58 31.69 4.11 2.82
N SER A 59 32.72 3.29 2.55
CA SER A 59 33.37 2.46 3.59
C SER A 59 33.95 3.26 4.77
N SER A 60 34.32 4.53 4.56
CA SER A 60 34.81 5.44 5.61
C SER A 60 33.75 5.89 6.62
N SER A 61 32.47 5.59 6.37
CA SER A 61 31.34 5.99 7.23
C SER A 61 31.12 5.01 8.39
N LEU A 62 31.72 3.82 8.32
CA LEU A 62 31.54 2.75 9.30
C LEU A 62 32.65 2.72 10.35
N HIS A 63 33.86 3.20 10.05
CA HIS A 63 35.00 3.29 10.97
C HIS A 63 35.80 4.58 10.67
N PRO A 64 36.34 5.29 11.68
CA PRO A 64 37.32 6.34 11.42
C PRO A 64 38.53 5.72 10.73
N ASP A 65 38.81 6.15 9.51
CA ASP A 65 39.90 5.61 8.70
C ASP A 65 41.26 5.91 9.37
N PRO A 66 42.06 4.89 9.72
CA PRO A 66 43.42 5.10 10.23
C PRO A 66 44.38 5.68 9.17
N ARG A 67 43.95 5.80 7.90
CA ARG A 67 44.70 6.44 6.80
C ARG A 67 44.20 7.85 6.45
N GLY A 68 43.36 8.46 7.30
CA GLY A 68 43.07 9.89 7.18
C GLY A 68 44.35 10.73 7.23
N PRO A 69 44.44 11.85 6.48
CA PRO A 69 45.63 12.69 6.51
C PRO A 69 45.91 13.15 7.94
N LEU A 70 47.13 12.93 8.43
CA LEU A 70 47.63 13.27 9.77
C LEU A 70 47.72 14.79 10.04
N THR A 71 46.89 15.60 9.39
CA THR A 71 46.86 17.05 9.55
C THR A 71 45.49 17.49 10.08
N PRO A 72 45.40 18.01 11.31
CA PRO A 72 44.13 18.47 11.87
C PRO A 72 43.68 19.76 11.18
N PHE A 73 42.77 19.66 10.22
CA PHE A 73 42.02 20.81 9.72
C PHE A 73 40.95 21.22 10.73
N HIS A 74 41.35 21.90 11.80
CA HIS A 74 40.52 22.89 12.50
C HIS A 74 41.37 23.64 13.54
N LYS A 75 42.06 24.69 13.10
CA LYS A 75 42.33 25.89 13.91
C LYS A 75 42.26 27.10 13.00
N LEU A 76 41.06 27.66 12.85
CA LEU A 76 40.95 29.05 12.41
C LEU A 76 41.18 29.92 13.66
N PRO A 77 42.25 30.73 13.74
CA PRO A 77 42.38 31.71 14.80
C PRO A 77 41.29 32.78 14.64
N ARG A 78 40.51 33.01 15.70
CA ARG A 78 39.42 34.00 15.80
C ARG A 78 39.88 35.48 15.71
N SER A 79 41.07 35.76 15.17
CA SER A 79 41.67 37.10 15.15
C SER A 79 41.95 37.66 13.75
N ALA A 80 41.41 37.07 12.70
CA ALA A 80 41.53 37.59 11.33
C ALA A 80 40.17 37.60 10.62
N SER A 81 39.24 38.42 11.12
CA SER A 81 38.04 38.83 10.37
C SER A 81 38.21 40.29 9.95
N VAL A 82 38.57 40.52 8.69
CA VAL A 82 38.56 41.85 8.05
C VAL A 82 37.44 41.84 7.00
N PRO A 83 36.65 42.92 6.82
CA PRO A 83 35.55 42.95 5.86
C PRO A 83 36.05 42.87 4.42
N HIS A 84 35.32 42.14 3.59
CA HIS A 84 35.67 41.88 2.20
C HIS A 84 35.39 43.10 1.30
N THR A 85 36.44 43.72 0.76
CA THR A 85 36.34 44.64 -0.39
C THR A 85 36.52 43.82 -1.66
N GLY A 86 35.48 43.75 -2.48
CA GLY A 86 35.42 42.90 -3.66
C GLY A 86 36.50 43.22 -4.69
N GLU A 87 37.29 42.21 -5.04
CA GLU A 87 37.90 41.92 -6.35
C GLU A 87 38.95 40.81 -6.16
N ILE A 88 38.64 39.55 -6.50
CA ILE A 88 39.65 38.52 -6.82
C ILE A 88 39.18 37.67 -8.00
N SER A 89 40.11 37.48 -8.94
CA SER A 89 40.04 36.82 -10.23
C SER A 89 40.18 35.29 -10.21
N HIS A 90 39.58 34.58 -9.25
CA HIS A 90 39.60 33.11 -9.23
C HIS A 90 38.22 32.52 -8.89
N SER A 91 37.77 31.59 -9.73
CA SER A 91 36.55 30.81 -9.54
C SER A 91 36.55 30.08 -8.19
N PRO A 92 35.40 30.01 -7.48
CA PRO A 92 35.33 29.33 -6.19
C PRO A 92 35.72 27.86 -6.35
N THR A 93 36.52 27.38 -5.40
CA THR A 93 37.04 26.01 -5.34
C THR A 93 35.91 25.01 -5.56
N THR A 94 35.96 24.38 -6.74
CA THR A 94 35.09 23.27 -7.11
C THR A 94 35.23 22.17 -6.07
N PHE A 95 34.11 21.68 -5.52
CA PHE A 95 34.08 20.42 -4.79
C PHE A 95 34.71 19.35 -5.70
N GLN A 96 35.93 18.93 -5.41
CA GLN A 96 36.55 17.83 -6.15
C GLN A 96 35.69 16.58 -5.94
N PRO A 97 35.18 15.95 -7.00
CA PRO A 97 34.49 14.68 -6.86
C PRO A 97 35.54 13.66 -6.41
N LEU A 98 35.41 13.17 -5.18
CA LEU A 98 36.23 12.07 -4.68
C LEU A 98 35.95 10.84 -5.55
N VAL A 99 36.95 10.48 -6.36
CA VAL A 99 36.95 9.34 -7.26
C VAL A 99 37.06 8.05 -6.44
N ASP A 100 36.18 7.09 -6.76
CA ASP A 100 36.26 5.65 -6.47
C ASP A 100 36.55 5.25 -5.01
N ARG A 101 35.61 5.58 -4.11
CA ARG A 101 35.56 4.97 -2.77
C ARG A 101 34.83 3.63 -2.84
N ASP A 102 35.41 2.60 -2.24
CA ASP A 102 34.73 1.33 -1.99
C ASP A 102 33.43 1.59 -1.22
N THR A 103 32.29 1.19 -1.79
CA THR A 103 30.99 1.31 -1.13
C THR A 103 30.58 -0.01 -0.51
N THR A 104 30.21 0.01 0.76
CA THR A 104 29.63 -1.13 1.46
C THR A 104 28.13 -1.17 1.25
N VAL A 105 27.61 -2.34 0.92
CA VAL A 105 26.16 -2.60 0.86
C VAL A 105 25.64 -2.73 2.29
N VAL A 106 24.74 -1.84 2.70
CA VAL A 106 24.15 -1.81 4.05
C VAL A 106 22.64 -2.01 3.95
N ARG A 107 22.11 -2.78 4.90
CA ARG A 107 20.67 -2.96 5.13
C ARG A 107 20.23 -2.02 6.24
N ILE A 108 19.33 -1.10 5.95
CA ILE A 108 18.82 -0.13 6.92
C ILE A 108 17.35 -0.41 7.18
N PRO A 109 16.97 -0.81 8.41
CA PRO A 109 15.57 -0.98 8.77
C PRO A 109 14.80 0.34 8.61
N LEU A 110 13.69 0.34 7.87
CA LEU A 110 12.86 1.53 7.62
C LEU A 110 12.37 2.15 8.92
N ARG A 111 11.97 1.31 9.89
CA ARG A 111 11.53 1.74 11.23
C ARG A 111 12.64 2.42 12.04
N SER A 112 13.91 2.08 11.78
CA SER A 112 15.06 2.72 12.43
C SER A 112 15.50 3.99 11.71
N ALA A 113 15.18 4.12 10.43
CA ALA A 113 15.50 5.25 9.59
C ALA A 113 14.53 6.45 9.82
N LYS A 114 14.53 6.99 11.04
CA LYS A 114 13.62 8.09 11.48
C LYS A 114 13.68 9.35 10.62
N HIS A 115 14.78 9.55 9.90
CA HIS A 115 14.99 10.67 8.96
C HIS A 115 14.37 10.43 7.57
N HIS A 116 13.92 9.22 7.28
CA HIS A 116 13.30 8.85 6.00
C HIS A 116 11.84 8.44 6.16
N PHE A 117 11.49 7.84 7.29
CA PHE A 117 10.15 7.33 7.56
C PHE A 117 9.78 7.53 9.03
N GLY A 118 8.51 7.82 9.27
CA GLY A 118 7.90 7.93 10.59
C GLY A 118 6.52 7.31 10.59
N ALA A 119 6.18 6.59 11.66
CA ALA A 119 4.83 6.08 11.85
C ALA A 119 4.45 6.14 13.33
N HIS A 120 3.23 6.59 13.62
CA HIS A 120 2.69 6.61 14.96
C HIS A 120 1.22 6.23 14.94
N SER A 121 0.76 5.56 15.99
CA SER A 121 -0.65 5.23 16.17
C SER A 121 -1.08 5.43 17.62
N SER A 122 -2.33 5.82 17.80
CA SER A 122 -2.99 5.98 19.08
C SER A 122 -4.38 5.36 19.00
N ARG A 123 -4.83 4.72 20.08
CA ARG A 123 -6.21 4.22 20.18
C ARG A 123 -7.24 5.35 20.35
N GLY A 124 -6.78 6.58 20.59
CA GLY A 124 -7.64 7.68 20.97
C GLY A 124 -8.44 7.35 22.24
N THR A 125 -9.76 7.49 22.14
CA THR A 125 -10.69 7.17 23.24
C THR A 125 -11.29 5.77 23.14
N ARG A 126 -11.07 5.06 22.02
CA ARG A 126 -11.56 3.70 21.81
C ARG A 126 -10.95 2.71 22.81
N PRO A 127 -11.67 1.63 23.15
CA PRO A 127 -11.18 0.61 24.08
C PRO A 127 -10.00 -0.19 23.50
N TYR A 128 -9.97 -0.39 22.19
CA TYR A 128 -8.92 -1.12 21.46
C TYR A 128 -8.46 -0.29 20.25
N ASN A 129 -7.34 -0.69 19.66
CA ASN A 129 -6.85 -0.15 18.40
C ASN A 129 -7.01 -1.20 17.30
N GLU A 130 -7.84 -0.93 16.31
CA GLU A 130 -8.08 -1.80 15.15
C GLU A 130 -7.26 -1.38 13.93
N ASP A 131 -6.62 -0.21 13.98
CA ASP A 131 -5.72 0.24 12.93
C ASP A 131 -4.46 -0.63 12.83
N ALA A 132 -4.04 -0.85 11.59
CA ALA A 132 -2.76 -1.44 11.27
C ALA A 132 -2.03 -0.61 10.22
N TYR A 133 -0.71 -0.75 10.16
CA TYR A 133 0.09 -0.18 9.09
C TYR A 133 1.27 -1.08 8.75
N GLN A 134 1.77 -0.92 7.53
CA GLN A 134 2.92 -1.65 7.04
C GLN A 134 3.82 -0.75 6.18
N ALA A 135 5.13 -0.94 6.28
CA ALA A 135 6.12 -0.22 5.47
C ALA A 135 7.31 -1.13 5.16
N GLY A 136 7.72 -1.19 3.91
CA GLY A 136 8.74 -2.13 3.45
C GLY A 136 9.18 -1.92 2.01
N VAL A 137 9.97 -2.86 1.53
CA VAL A 137 10.39 -2.98 0.14
C VAL A 137 9.82 -4.29 -0.41
N ILE A 138 9.17 -4.20 -1.56
CA ILE A 138 8.60 -5.35 -2.27
C ILE A 138 9.42 -5.67 -3.52
N ASP A 139 9.47 -6.95 -3.88
CA ASP A 139 10.14 -7.42 -5.10
C ASP A 139 9.15 -7.30 -6.27
N LEU A 140 9.11 -6.10 -6.85
CA LEU A 140 8.28 -5.76 -7.99
C LEU A 140 9.17 -5.15 -9.08
N PRO A 141 9.05 -5.56 -10.35
CA PRO A 141 9.68 -4.88 -11.46
C PRO A 141 9.37 -3.38 -11.46
N ALA A 142 10.38 -2.55 -11.67
CA ALA A 142 10.20 -1.10 -11.66
C ALA A 142 9.19 -0.67 -12.73
N PHE A 143 8.34 0.29 -12.37
CA PHE A 143 7.26 0.82 -13.22
C PHE A 143 7.40 2.33 -13.44
N ALA A 144 8.59 2.89 -13.21
CA ALA A 144 8.83 4.33 -13.27
C ALA A 144 9.14 4.84 -14.69
N LYS A 145 8.62 6.03 -15.03
CA LYS A 145 8.88 6.68 -16.32
C LYS A 145 10.32 7.19 -16.40
N ARG A 146 11.02 6.96 -17.51
CA ARG A 146 12.34 7.56 -17.75
C ARG A 146 12.18 9.01 -18.22
N PRO A 147 13.05 9.93 -17.79
CA PRO A 147 13.12 11.23 -18.43
C PRO A 147 13.50 11.07 -19.91
N PRO A 148 12.96 11.89 -20.83
CA PRO A 148 13.28 11.82 -22.25
C PRO A 148 14.79 11.96 -22.50
N ALA A 149 15.29 11.29 -23.54
CA ALA A 149 16.71 11.25 -23.90
C ALA A 149 17.33 12.65 -24.11
N SER A 150 16.53 13.64 -24.50
CA SER A 150 16.93 15.05 -24.70
C SER A 150 17.31 15.78 -23.40
N LEU A 151 16.78 15.36 -22.25
CA LEU A 151 17.14 15.90 -20.93
C LEU A 151 18.29 15.12 -20.28
N THR A 152 18.54 13.89 -20.73
CA THR A 152 19.75 13.15 -20.38
C THR A 152 20.88 13.60 -21.30
N ILE A 153 21.42 14.80 -21.07
CA ILE A 153 22.68 15.20 -21.69
C ILE A 153 23.73 14.17 -21.31
N ARG A 154 24.03 13.23 -22.22
CA ARG A 154 25.29 12.49 -22.20
C ARG A 154 26.39 13.50 -22.47
N ARG A 155 26.86 14.19 -21.41
CA ARG A 155 28.15 14.86 -21.46
C ARG A 155 29.17 13.75 -21.65
N THR A 156 29.68 13.60 -22.87
CA THR A 156 30.88 12.82 -23.16
C THR A 156 31.99 13.36 -22.27
N GLY A 157 32.31 12.63 -21.19
CA GLY A 157 33.30 13.03 -20.18
C GLY A 157 32.77 13.41 -18.80
N ALA A 158 31.46 13.35 -18.53
CA ALA A 158 30.98 13.42 -17.15
C ALA A 158 31.15 12.06 -16.45
N ASN A 159 31.94 12.03 -15.38
CA ASN A 159 32.05 10.87 -14.50
C ASN A 159 30.64 10.40 -14.08
N PRO A 160 30.38 9.07 -14.02
CA PRO A 160 29.12 8.57 -13.48
C PRO A 160 28.91 9.18 -12.09
N ALA A 161 27.66 9.55 -11.76
CA ALA A 161 27.32 10.05 -10.43
C ALA A 161 27.95 9.15 -9.36
N PRO A 162 28.54 9.71 -8.28
CA PRO A 162 29.31 8.95 -7.31
C PRO A 162 28.51 7.75 -6.82
N ARG A 163 29.18 6.59 -6.71
CA ARG A 163 28.59 5.31 -6.25
C ARG A 163 27.90 5.41 -4.88
N GLU A 164 28.17 6.48 -4.13
CA GLU A 164 27.66 6.82 -2.81
C GLU A 164 26.16 7.17 -2.76
N SER A 165 25.52 7.46 -3.92
CA SER A 165 24.09 7.83 -3.98
C SER A 165 23.21 6.82 -4.73
N ARG A 166 23.72 5.60 -4.97
CA ARG A 166 22.93 4.52 -5.57
C ARG A 166 22.28 3.68 -4.46
N GLY A 167 20.97 3.55 -4.50
CA GLY A 167 20.23 2.45 -3.90
C GLY A 167 20.64 1.13 -4.55
N ALA A 168 20.54 0.04 -3.81
CA ALA A 168 20.87 -1.27 -4.37
C ALA A 168 19.79 -1.73 -5.35
N ASP A 169 20.21 -2.38 -6.43
CA ASP A 169 19.32 -3.00 -7.38
C ASP A 169 18.72 -4.29 -6.79
N THR A 170 17.49 -4.61 -7.17
CA THR A 170 16.81 -5.88 -6.85
C THR A 170 17.48 -7.06 -7.58
N ALA A 171 17.03 -8.29 -7.33
CA ALA A 171 17.52 -9.45 -8.07
C ALA A 171 17.21 -9.37 -9.58
N SER A 172 16.17 -8.62 -9.96
CA SER A 172 15.86 -8.26 -11.34
C SER A 172 16.71 -7.08 -11.85
N GLY A 173 17.70 -6.60 -11.12
CA GLY A 173 18.54 -5.46 -11.49
C GLY A 173 17.78 -4.14 -11.63
N ASP A 174 16.56 -4.05 -11.07
CA ASP A 174 15.75 -2.85 -11.07
C ASP A 174 15.90 -2.10 -9.75
N PRO A 175 15.59 -0.80 -9.68
CA PRO A 175 15.50 -0.09 -8.41
C PRO A 175 14.45 -0.70 -7.47
N GLN A 176 14.71 -0.65 -6.17
CA GLN A 176 13.78 -1.13 -5.14
C GLN A 176 12.46 -0.36 -5.17
N VAL A 177 11.34 -1.09 -5.12
CA VAL A 177 10.00 -0.52 -4.98
C VAL A 177 9.62 -0.46 -3.51
N PHE A 178 9.29 0.73 -3.03
CA PHE A 178 8.88 0.94 -1.65
C PHE A 178 7.37 0.83 -1.50
N TYR A 179 6.93 0.16 -0.44
CA TYR A 179 5.55 -0.10 -0.08
C TYR A 179 5.23 0.59 1.24
N PHE A 180 4.14 1.37 1.27
CA PHE A 180 3.57 1.96 2.48
C PHE A 180 2.07 1.70 2.49
N GLY A 181 1.54 1.15 3.58
CA GLY A 181 0.12 0.83 3.72
C GLY A 181 -0.42 1.27 5.07
N VAL A 182 -1.63 1.83 5.07
CA VAL A 182 -2.44 2.08 6.26
C VAL A 182 -3.79 1.36 6.11
N PHE A 183 -4.23 0.73 7.19
CA PHE A 183 -5.43 -0.11 7.23
C PHE A 183 -6.25 0.29 8.46
N ASP A 184 -7.43 0.83 8.23
CA ASP A 184 -8.38 1.17 9.29
C ASP A 184 -9.29 -0.04 9.51
N GLY A 185 -9.23 -0.66 10.68
CA GLY A 185 -10.00 -1.87 10.97
C GLY A 185 -11.33 -1.50 11.62
N HIS A 186 -12.38 -2.26 11.31
CA HIS A 186 -13.67 -2.09 12.00
C HIS A 186 -14.32 -3.43 12.32
N GLY A 187 -14.88 -3.54 13.53
CA GLY A 187 -15.53 -4.77 13.99
C GLY A 187 -14.54 -5.85 14.43
N GLY A 188 -13.31 -5.45 14.70
CA GLY A 188 -12.16 -6.23 15.16
C GLY A 188 -10.90 -5.96 14.32
N THR A 189 -9.79 -6.56 14.73
CA THR A 189 -8.45 -6.33 14.16
C THR A 189 -8.06 -7.34 13.08
N GLU A 190 -8.88 -8.36 12.87
CA GLU A 190 -8.54 -9.55 12.10
C GLU A 190 -8.34 -9.22 10.61
N CYS A 191 -9.18 -8.36 10.04
CA CYS A 191 -9.05 -7.94 8.65
C CYS A 191 -7.85 -7.01 8.45
N SER A 192 -7.72 -5.94 9.25
CA SER A 192 -6.61 -4.99 9.14
C SER A 192 -5.24 -5.66 9.37
N THR A 193 -5.15 -6.59 10.33
CA THR A 193 -3.95 -7.40 10.57
C THR A 193 -3.66 -8.34 9.41
N PHE A 194 -4.67 -9.00 8.84
CA PHE A 194 -4.50 -9.83 7.65
C PHE A 194 -3.96 -9.03 6.46
N LEU A 195 -4.47 -7.82 6.22
CA LEU A 195 -3.99 -6.96 5.13
C LEU A 195 -2.54 -6.52 5.36
N LYS A 196 -2.22 -6.09 6.59
CA LYS A 196 -0.86 -5.73 6.99
C LYS A 196 0.14 -6.86 6.70
N ASP A 197 -0.24 -8.09 7.01
CA ASP A 197 0.64 -9.25 6.94
C ASP A 197 0.71 -9.88 5.54
N TRP A 198 -0.32 -9.73 4.70
CA TRP A 198 -0.41 -10.50 3.44
C TRP A 198 -0.62 -9.68 2.16
N LEU A 199 -1.18 -8.47 2.21
CA LEU A 199 -1.55 -7.74 0.99
C LEU A 199 -0.35 -7.47 0.07
N HIS A 200 0.80 -7.14 0.65
CA HIS A 200 2.04 -6.96 -0.10
C HIS A 200 2.53 -8.25 -0.76
N GLU A 201 2.33 -9.42 -0.12
CA GLU A 201 2.67 -10.72 -0.71
C GLU A 201 1.76 -11.04 -1.90
N TYR A 202 0.46 -10.76 -1.80
CA TYR A 202 -0.47 -10.94 -2.93
C TYR A 202 -0.11 -10.07 -4.13
N ILE A 203 0.38 -8.85 -3.91
CA ILE A 203 0.87 -7.97 -4.98
C ILE A 203 2.09 -8.60 -5.68
N GLN A 204 3.07 -9.08 -4.90
CA GLN A 204 4.26 -9.75 -5.44
C GLN A 204 3.91 -11.05 -6.17
N ASP A 205 3.04 -11.88 -5.58
CA ASP A 205 2.60 -13.14 -6.16
C ASP A 205 1.81 -12.94 -7.45
N THR A 206 1.02 -11.86 -7.54
CA THR A 206 0.30 -11.49 -8.76
C THR A 206 1.28 -11.04 -9.85
N ALA A 207 2.24 -10.17 -9.53
CA ALA A 207 3.27 -9.75 -10.47
C ALA A 207 4.08 -10.94 -11.02
N ALA A 208 4.41 -11.91 -10.15
CA ALA A 208 5.08 -13.14 -10.56
C ALA A 208 4.18 -14.03 -11.43
N ALA A 209 2.90 -14.19 -11.08
CA ALA A 209 1.94 -14.99 -11.85
C ALA A 209 1.64 -14.39 -13.23
N PHE A 210 1.69 -13.08 -13.35
CA PHE A 210 1.50 -12.34 -14.62
C PHE A 210 2.79 -12.31 -15.45
N GLU A 211 3.90 -12.83 -14.91
CA GLU A 211 5.23 -12.79 -15.52
C GLU A 211 5.65 -11.35 -15.89
N LEU A 212 5.37 -10.40 -14.99
CA LEU A 212 5.64 -8.98 -15.22
C LEU A 212 7.13 -8.75 -15.51
N GLN A 213 7.39 -8.11 -16.65
CA GLN A 213 8.73 -7.73 -17.06
C GLN A 213 9.04 -6.29 -16.65
N SER A 214 10.30 -5.99 -16.33
CA SER A 214 10.76 -4.64 -16.01
C SER A 214 10.48 -3.65 -17.14
N SER A 215 9.93 -2.49 -16.80
CA SER A 215 9.81 -1.35 -17.73
C SER A 215 11.15 -0.71 -18.08
N LEU A 216 12.23 -1.05 -17.36
CA LEU A 216 13.56 -0.44 -17.50
C LEU A 216 14.54 -1.30 -18.32
N ARG A 217 14.21 -2.54 -18.66
CA ARG A 217 15.13 -3.44 -19.40
C ARG A 217 14.85 -3.43 -20.91
N GLN A 218 15.93 -3.36 -21.70
CA GLN A 218 15.90 -3.62 -23.14
C GLN A 218 15.96 -5.13 -23.38
N ASP A 219 15.38 -5.59 -24.49
CA ASP A 219 15.51 -6.96 -24.92
C ASP A 219 16.96 -7.31 -25.32
N ARG A 220 17.23 -8.60 -25.62
CA ARG A 220 18.57 -9.06 -26.07
C ARG A 220 19.02 -8.45 -27.41
N SER A 221 18.13 -7.78 -28.14
CA SER A 221 18.39 -7.12 -29.41
C SER A 221 18.59 -5.59 -29.28
N GLY A 222 18.54 -5.05 -28.05
CA GLY A 222 18.70 -3.63 -27.76
C GLY A 222 17.41 -2.80 -27.98
N HIS A 223 16.28 -3.45 -28.24
CA HIS A 223 14.98 -2.81 -28.46
C HIS A 223 14.14 -2.83 -27.16
N PHE A 224 13.40 -1.74 -26.93
CA PHE A 224 12.36 -1.75 -25.91
C PHE A 224 11.15 -2.56 -26.40
N PRO A 225 10.43 -3.28 -25.52
CA PRO A 225 9.16 -3.91 -25.90
C PRO A 225 8.23 -2.87 -26.56
N LEU A 226 7.50 -3.26 -27.62
CA LEU A 226 6.57 -2.37 -28.32
C LEU A 226 5.58 -1.73 -27.32
N GLY A 227 5.57 -0.40 -27.20
CA GLY A 227 4.73 0.35 -26.24
C GLY A 227 5.36 0.60 -24.87
N ALA A 228 6.51 -0.01 -24.58
CA ALA A 228 7.31 0.20 -23.37
C ALA A 228 8.48 1.15 -23.63
N ASP A 229 8.35 2.11 -24.55
CA ASP A 229 9.30 3.21 -24.65
C ASP A 229 8.99 4.22 -23.54
N PRO A 230 9.79 4.29 -22.46
CA PRO A 230 9.54 5.22 -21.37
C PRO A 230 9.69 6.68 -21.80
N SER A 231 10.21 6.95 -23.00
CA SER A 231 10.29 8.28 -23.61
C SER A 231 9.06 8.66 -24.47
N SER A 232 8.17 7.72 -24.80
CA SER A 232 6.97 7.96 -25.62
C SER A 232 5.88 8.79 -24.92
N GLY A 233 6.00 9.03 -23.62
CA GLY A 233 5.12 9.95 -22.92
C GLY A 233 3.74 9.39 -22.51
N ALA A 234 3.25 8.32 -23.13
CA ALA A 234 1.92 7.74 -22.89
C ALA A 234 1.85 6.99 -21.54
N LEU A 235 0.79 7.27 -20.77
CA LEU A 235 0.40 6.54 -19.56
C LEU A 235 -0.93 5.82 -19.84
N PRO A 236 -1.18 4.64 -19.26
CA PRO A 236 -0.34 3.87 -18.34
C PRO A 236 0.88 3.21 -19.04
N ILE A 237 1.92 2.86 -18.27
CA ILE A 237 3.09 2.16 -18.80
C ILE A 237 2.72 0.68 -19.02
N VAL A 238 2.74 0.26 -20.28
CA VAL A 238 2.46 -1.13 -20.66
C VAL A 238 3.76 -1.92 -20.61
N GLN A 239 3.83 -2.90 -19.71
CA GLN A 239 4.98 -3.78 -19.52
C GLN A 239 4.76 -5.14 -20.19
N GLY A 240 5.83 -5.88 -20.46
CA GLY A 240 5.71 -7.25 -20.96
C GLY A 240 5.10 -8.17 -19.90
N GLY A 241 4.20 -9.06 -20.31
CA GLY A 241 3.56 -10.05 -19.43
C GLY A 241 2.88 -11.17 -20.22
N ASN A 242 2.45 -12.22 -19.53
CA ASN A 242 1.80 -13.38 -20.16
C ASN A 242 0.30 -13.14 -20.33
N SER A 243 -0.11 -12.47 -21.42
CA SER A 243 -1.51 -12.08 -21.67
C SER A 243 -2.51 -13.24 -21.59
N LYS A 244 -2.14 -14.45 -22.05
CA LYS A 244 -3.03 -15.62 -21.96
C LYS A 244 -3.27 -16.04 -20.52
N ARG A 245 -2.23 -16.00 -19.69
CA ARG A 245 -2.33 -16.36 -18.28
C ARG A 245 -3.11 -15.32 -17.50
N ILE A 246 -2.90 -14.04 -17.81
CA ILE A 246 -3.65 -12.90 -17.24
C ILE A 246 -5.14 -13.09 -17.53
N GLU A 247 -5.52 -13.30 -18.80
CA GLU A 247 -6.91 -13.52 -19.20
C GLU A 247 -7.57 -14.69 -18.46
N GLU A 248 -6.85 -15.81 -18.31
CA GLU A 248 -7.35 -16.97 -17.58
C GLU A 248 -7.58 -16.64 -16.09
N LEU A 249 -6.61 -16.01 -15.44
CA LEU A 249 -6.66 -15.67 -14.02
C LEU A 249 -7.77 -14.65 -13.71
N GLU A 250 -7.93 -13.63 -14.55
CA GLU A 250 -8.99 -12.62 -14.43
C GLU A 250 -10.38 -13.25 -14.54
N LYS A 251 -10.59 -14.09 -15.57
CA LYS A 251 -11.86 -14.80 -15.76
C LYS A 251 -12.19 -15.69 -14.58
N ILE A 252 -11.20 -16.44 -14.07
CA ILE A 252 -11.37 -17.29 -12.89
C ILE A 252 -11.76 -16.44 -11.68
N LEU A 253 -11.07 -15.32 -11.45
CA LEU A 253 -11.33 -14.47 -10.28
C LEU A 253 -12.74 -13.88 -10.31
N VAL A 254 -13.15 -13.31 -11.44
CA VAL A 254 -14.52 -12.76 -11.61
C VAL A 254 -15.57 -13.88 -11.48
N GLN A 255 -15.31 -15.06 -12.02
CA GLN A 255 -16.22 -16.20 -11.90
C GLN A 255 -16.34 -16.70 -10.45
N ASN A 256 -15.25 -16.69 -9.69
CA ASN A 256 -15.26 -17.03 -8.26
C ASN A 256 -16.08 -16.02 -7.46
N TRP A 257 -15.93 -14.71 -7.71
CA TRP A 257 -16.78 -13.69 -7.09
C TRP A 257 -18.26 -13.88 -7.42
N LYS A 258 -18.57 -14.16 -8.70
CA LYS A 258 -19.94 -14.44 -9.17
C LYS A 258 -20.59 -15.63 -8.47
N THR A 259 -19.81 -16.68 -8.22
CA THR A 259 -20.31 -17.94 -7.64
C THR A 259 -20.33 -17.92 -6.11
N LEU A 260 -19.31 -17.32 -5.47
CA LEU A 260 -19.22 -17.26 -4.02
C LEU A 260 -20.19 -16.23 -3.41
N VAL A 261 -20.24 -15.02 -3.97
CA VAL A 261 -20.98 -13.89 -3.40
C VAL A 261 -22.27 -13.61 -4.17
N GLY A 262 -22.19 -13.58 -5.50
CA GLY A 262 -23.32 -13.19 -6.34
C GLY A 262 -23.75 -11.73 -6.10
N GLY A 263 -25.05 -11.45 -6.20
CA GLY A 263 -25.58 -10.09 -6.03
C GLY A 263 -24.92 -9.07 -6.97
N TYR A 264 -24.33 -8.02 -6.41
CA TYR A 264 -23.50 -7.04 -7.12
C TYR A 264 -22.47 -7.69 -8.05
N PHE A 265 -21.80 -8.75 -7.58
CA PHE A 265 -20.72 -9.42 -8.30
C PHE A 265 -21.19 -10.19 -9.54
N LYS A 266 -22.50 -10.44 -9.72
CA LYS A 266 -23.04 -11.09 -10.94
C LYS A 266 -22.76 -10.26 -12.20
N ARG A 267 -22.72 -8.93 -12.09
CA ARG A 267 -22.50 -7.98 -13.20
C ARG A 267 -21.23 -7.14 -13.00
N PHE A 268 -20.36 -7.58 -12.09
CA PHE A 268 -19.13 -6.87 -11.77
C PHE A 268 -18.11 -7.02 -12.90
N VAL A 269 -17.56 -5.88 -13.30
CA VAL A 269 -16.53 -5.75 -14.33
C VAL A 269 -15.48 -4.80 -13.75
N PRO A 270 -14.33 -5.31 -13.30
CA PRO A 270 -13.24 -4.49 -12.77
C PRO A 270 -12.73 -3.50 -13.83
N ALA A 271 -12.27 -2.33 -13.40
CA ALA A 271 -11.97 -1.21 -14.28
C ALA A 271 -10.67 -1.38 -15.09
N HIS A 272 -9.65 -2.01 -14.51
CA HIS A 272 -8.33 -2.19 -15.11
C HIS A 272 -8.10 -3.57 -15.73
N PHE A 273 -9.08 -4.49 -15.66
CA PHE A 273 -8.96 -5.81 -16.27
C PHE A 273 -9.02 -5.69 -17.80
N SER A 274 -7.92 -6.00 -18.47
CA SER A 274 -7.82 -5.82 -19.91
C SER A 274 -8.62 -6.88 -20.68
N HIS A 275 -8.88 -8.04 -20.07
CA HIS A 275 -9.45 -9.22 -20.75
C HIS A 275 -10.83 -9.63 -20.20
N SER A 276 -11.39 -8.88 -19.26
CA SER A 276 -12.72 -9.13 -18.68
C SER A 276 -13.74 -8.08 -19.15
N GLY A 277 -14.58 -8.42 -20.13
CA GLY A 277 -15.84 -7.70 -20.36
C GLY A 277 -15.89 -6.64 -21.48
N LYS A 278 -14.91 -6.58 -22.39
CA LYS A 278 -15.09 -5.90 -23.68
C LYS A 278 -15.42 -6.94 -24.76
N ASP A 279 -16.60 -6.83 -25.37
CA ASP A 279 -16.90 -7.51 -26.62
C ASP A 279 -15.80 -7.17 -27.64
N LEU A 280 -15.30 -8.20 -28.31
CA LEU A 280 -14.21 -8.19 -29.29
C LEU A 280 -14.57 -7.42 -30.58
N THR A 281 -14.90 -6.13 -30.50
CA THR A 281 -15.30 -5.34 -31.66
C THR A 281 -14.85 -3.89 -31.63
N VAL A 282 -13.56 -3.62 -31.36
CA VAL A 282 -12.92 -2.42 -31.92
C VAL A 282 -11.48 -2.78 -32.30
N ASN A 283 -11.25 -2.90 -33.61
CA ASN A 283 -10.01 -2.79 -34.38
C ASN A 283 -8.69 -3.31 -33.78
N GLY A 284 -8.05 -4.17 -34.56
CA GLY A 284 -6.85 -4.93 -34.19
C GLY A 284 -5.68 -4.11 -33.63
N ASP A 285 -4.91 -4.84 -32.83
CA ASP A 285 -3.66 -4.46 -32.18
C ASP A 285 -3.77 -3.78 -30.80
N SER A 286 -4.68 -4.27 -29.94
CA SER A 286 -4.64 -3.97 -28.50
C SER A 286 -3.42 -4.66 -27.85
N GLY A 287 -2.43 -3.86 -27.47
CA GLY A 287 -1.08 -4.26 -27.06
C GLY A 287 -1.01 -5.40 -26.04
N LYS A 288 -0.13 -6.37 -26.33
CA LYS A 288 0.18 -7.56 -25.52
C LYS A 288 1.01 -7.23 -24.27
N GLY A 289 0.50 -6.36 -23.41
CA GLY A 289 1.20 -6.03 -22.17
C GLY A 289 0.26 -5.88 -20.99
N VAL A 290 0.88 -5.71 -19.84
CA VAL A 290 0.26 -5.66 -18.53
C VAL A 290 0.57 -4.32 -17.89
N THR A 291 -0.41 -3.75 -17.19
CA THR A 291 -0.20 -2.52 -16.43
C THR A 291 -0.03 -2.85 -14.95
N ILE A 292 0.69 -2.00 -14.21
CA ILE A 292 0.83 -2.21 -12.76
C ILE A 292 -0.51 -1.99 -12.05
N GLU A 293 -1.36 -1.14 -12.60
CA GLU A 293 -2.73 -0.88 -12.17
C GLU A 293 -3.59 -2.17 -12.22
N GLU A 294 -3.49 -2.96 -13.30
CA GLU A 294 -4.16 -4.26 -13.45
C GLU A 294 -3.69 -5.29 -12.40
N ILE A 295 -2.38 -5.31 -12.10
CA ILE A 295 -1.81 -6.17 -11.05
C ILE A 295 -2.35 -5.79 -9.67
N LEU A 296 -2.44 -4.50 -9.36
CA LEU A 296 -2.93 -4.02 -8.08
C LEU A 296 -4.42 -4.29 -7.91
N GLU A 297 -5.24 -4.03 -8.93
CA GLU A 297 -6.66 -4.36 -8.89
C GLU A 297 -6.88 -5.86 -8.69
N TYR A 298 -6.15 -6.71 -9.43
CA TYR A 298 -6.23 -8.15 -9.27
C TYR A 298 -5.81 -8.60 -7.87
N ALA A 299 -4.69 -8.07 -7.35
CA ALA A 299 -4.19 -8.43 -6.03
C ALA A 299 -5.18 -8.05 -4.92
N PHE A 300 -5.79 -6.86 -4.97
CA PHE A 300 -6.80 -6.41 -4.01
C PHE A 300 -8.03 -7.33 -4.04
N LEU A 301 -8.61 -7.55 -5.22
CA LEU A 301 -9.80 -8.41 -5.39
C LEU A 301 -9.53 -9.87 -5.02
N ARG A 302 -8.33 -10.38 -5.29
CA ARG A 302 -7.93 -11.74 -4.90
C ARG A 302 -7.75 -11.86 -3.39
N THR A 303 -7.08 -10.90 -2.76
CA THR A 303 -6.85 -10.89 -1.31
C THR A 303 -8.18 -10.89 -0.56
N ASP A 304 -9.12 -10.06 -0.99
CA ASP A 304 -10.47 -9.97 -0.41
C ASP A 304 -11.27 -11.25 -0.64
N LEU A 305 -11.21 -11.84 -1.84
CA LEU A 305 -11.90 -13.09 -2.12
C LEU A 305 -11.42 -14.23 -1.22
N GLU A 306 -10.10 -14.35 -1.04
CA GLU A 306 -9.51 -15.37 -0.18
C GLU A 306 -9.94 -15.16 1.28
N PHE A 307 -9.91 -13.92 1.77
CA PHE A 307 -10.40 -13.58 3.12
C PHE A 307 -11.89 -13.92 3.29
N VAL A 308 -12.75 -13.44 2.37
CA VAL A 308 -14.20 -13.66 2.40
C VAL A 308 -14.53 -15.15 2.30
N SER A 309 -13.85 -15.89 1.42
CA SER A 309 -14.05 -17.34 1.28
C SER A 309 -13.68 -18.10 2.56
N ALA A 310 -12.60 -17.69 3.23
CA ALA A 310 -12.18 -18.28 4.49
C ALA A 310 -13.20 -18.00 5.61
N GLN A 311 -13.76 -16.79 5.69
CA GLN A 311 -14.81 -16.47 6.67
C GLN A 311 -16.14 -17.16 6.35
N ALA A 312 -16.52 -17.26 5.08
CA ALA A 312 -17.74 -17.93 4.65
C ALA A 312 -17.72 -19.44 4.97
N ALA A 313 -16.54 -20.07 4.92
CA ALA A 313 -16.35 -21.49 5.26
C ALA A 313 -16.47 -21.79 6.77
N LYS A 314 -16.41 -20.79 7.64
CA LYS A 314 -16.53 -20.96 9.09
C LYS A 314 -17.99 -21.02 9.54
N ARG A 315 -18.23 -21.67 10.69
CA ARG A 315 -19.55 -21.72 11.34
C ARG A 315 -19.85 -20.38 12.03
N ASP A 316 -21.10 -19.95 11.95
CA ASP A 316 -21.61 -18.91 12.86
C ASP A 316 -21.90 -19.55 14.22
N ASP A 317 -21.45 -18.91 15.29
CA ASP A 317 -21.81 -19.25 16.68
C ASP A 317 -23.22 -18.77 17.05
N GLU A 318 -23.92 -18.06 16.16
CA GLU A 318 -25.33 -17.71 16.36
C GLU A 318 -26.20 -18.95 16.16
N PHE A 319 -26.64 -19.54 17.28
CA PHE A 319 -27.74 -20.50 17.40
C PHE A 319 -28.81 -20.27 16.32
N MET A 320 -29.25 -21.37 15.69
CA MET A 320 -30.34 -21.42 14.71
C MET A 320 -31.42 -20.35 14.96
N LYS A 321 -31.42 -19.29 14.16
CA LYS A 321 -32.60 -18.43 13.99
C LYS A 321 -33.63 -19.23 13.19
N VAL A 322 -34.43 -20.01 13.91
CA VAL A 322 -35.64 -20.65 13.39
C VAL A 322 -36.55 -19.56 12.82
N GLY A 323 -36.80 -19.59 11.51
CA GLY A 323 -37.85 -18.78 10.88
C GLY A 323 -37.45 -17.85 9.73
N GLN A 324 -36.17 -17.75 9.33
CA GLN A 324 -35.83 -17.03 8.10
C GLN A 324 -35.99 -17.93 6.86
N PRO A 325 -36.60 -17.43 5.76
CA PRO A 325 -36.75 -18.21 4.54
C PRO A 325 -35.36 -18.57 4.00
N MET A 326 -35.16 -19.88 3.79
CA MET A 326 -33.92 -20.49 3.33
C MET A 326 -33.65 -20.04 1.88
N HIS A 327 -32.95 -18.92 1.70
CA HIS A 327 -32.50 -18.51 0.37
C HIS A 327 -31.34 -19.41 -0.04
N GLN A 328 -31.59 -20.25 -1.06
CA GLN A 328 -30.68 -21.26 -1.58
C GLN A 328 -29.39 -20.70 -2.22
N ASP A 329 -29.29 -19.36 -2.31
CA ASP A 329 -28.18 -18.57 -2.89
C ASP A 329 -27.37 -17.80 -1.83
N ASP A 330 -27.51 -18.15 -0.54
CA ASP A 330 -26.77 -17.47 0.53
C ASP A 330 -25.31 -17.92 0.59
N ILE A 331 -24.41 -16.93 0.58
CA ILE A 331 -22.96 -17.02 0.85
C ILE A 331 -22.67 -17.82 2.14
N LEU A 332 -23.66 -17.86 3.03
CA LEU A 332 -23.63 -18.41 4.38
C LEU A 332 -23.82 -19.93 4.45
N TYR A 333 -24.28 -20.61 3.39
CA TYR A 333 -24.69 -22.03 3.44
C TYR A 333 -24.09 -22.94 2.34
N GLY A 334 -23.00 -22.54 1.70
CA GLY A 334 -22.32 -23.39 0.72
C GLY A 334 -21.80 -24.72 1.31
N PRO A 335 -21.83 -25.85 0.57
CA PRO A 335 -21.31 -27.12 1.07
C PRO A 335 -19.81 -27.02 1.34
N ASN A 336 -19.39 -27.45 2.54
CA ASN A 336 -18.01 -27.52 3.03
C ASN A 336 -17.02 -27.95 1.94
N ARG A 337 -16.34 -26.98 1.31
CA ARG A 337 -15.21 -27.24 0.40
C ARG A 337 -13.91 -26.88 1.11
N SER A 338 -13.24 -27.91 1.65
CA SER A 338 -11.79 -28.02 1.88
C SER A 338 -11.09 -27.09 2.90
N ARG A 339 -10.28 -27.72 3.76
CA ARG A 339 -9.16 -27.19 4.60
C ARG A 339 -9.07 -25.67 4.68
N SER A 340 -9.81 -25.08 5.61
CA SER A 340 -9.84 -23.64 5.86
C SER A 340 -8.46 -23.11 6.27
N LEU A 341 -8.00 -22.08 5.58
CA LEU A 341 -6.98 -21.18 6.11
C LEU A 341 -7.49 -20.63 7.45
N ASN A 342 -6.72 -20.75 8.53
CA ASN A 342 -7.05 -20.17 9.84
C ASN A 342 -6.85 -18.64 9.82
N ILE A 343 -7.57 -17.93 8.94
CA ILE A 343 -7.54 -16.47 8.84
C ILE A 343 -8.56 -15.92 9.83
N GLY A 344 -8.14 -15.13 10.81
CA GLY A 344 -9.06 -14.48 11.77
C GLY A 344 -9.72 -15.46 12.77
N GLY A 345 -8.99 -16.45 13.27
CA GLY A 345 -9.47 -17.33 14.37
C GLY A 345 -10.44 -18.44 13.96
N VAL A 346 -11.05 -19.09 14.95
CA VAL A 346 -11.98 -20.24 14.76
C VAL A 346 -13.37 -19.78 14.32
N ASN A 347 -13.79 -18.62 14.82
CA ASN A 347 -15.12 -18.06 14.60
C ASN A 347 -15.14 -17.18 13.35
N ARG A 348 -16.34 -17.01 12.78
CA ARG A 348 -16.54 -16.13 11.63
C ARG A 348 -16.32 -14.68 12.05
N PHE A 349 -15.37 -14.02 11.39
CA PHE A 349 -15.17 -12.58 11.51
C PHE A 349 -16.18 -11.83 10.62
N LYS A 350 -16.92 -10.88 11.20
CA LYS A 350 -17.95 -10.10 10.48
C LYS A 350 -17.49 -8.69 10.07
N GLY A 351 -16.42 -8.20 10.69
CA GLY A 351 -15.88 -6.87 10.41
C GLY A 351 -15.13 -6.77 9.09
N GLY A 352 -14.49 -5.63 8.89
CA GLY A 352 -13.76 -5.30 7.68
C GLY A 352 -12.56 -4.42 7.96
N SER A 353 -11.96 -3.94 6.87
CA SER A 353 -10.92 -2.94 6.96
C SER A 353 -10.83 -2.11 5.68
N THR A 354 -10.50 -0.84 5.81
CA THR A 354 -10.07 0.00 4.70
C THR A 354 -8.61 -0.28 4.37
N ALA A 355 -8.18 0.11 3.18
CA ALA A 355 -6.78 -0.03 2.78
C ALA A 355 -6.37 1.11 1.87
N SER A 356 -5.30 1.80 2.25
CA SER A 356 -4.61 2.78 1.42
C SER A 356 -3.15 2.38 1.28
N VAL A 357 -2.74 2.03 0.07
CA VAL A 357 -1.38 1.59 -0.26
C VAL A 357 -0.73 2.58 -1.22
N ALA A 358 0.49 3.00 -0.93
CA ALA A 358 1.34 3.81 -1.78
C ALA A 358 2.60 3.01 -2.18
N LEU A 359 2.83 2.89 -3.49
CA LEU A 359 4.04 2.34 -4.07
C LEU A 359 4.89 3.44 -4.67
N ILE A 360 6.18 3.46 -4.36
CA ILE A 360 7.14 4.41 -4.94
C ILE A 360 8.20 3.64 -5.71
N SER A 361 8.31 3.92 -7.01
CA SER A 361 9.34 3.37 -7.90
C SER A 361 10.19 4.51 -8.47
N THR A 362 11.49 4.28 -8.60
CA THR A 362 12.41 5.20 -9.30
C THR A 362 12.88 4.60 -10.63
N PRO A 363 13.15 5.41 -11.67
CA PRO A 363 13.66 4.93 -12.95
C PRO A 363 15.19 4.76 -12.93
N THR A 364 15.83 5.21 -11.84
CA THR A 364 17.28 5.12 -11.62
C THR A 364 17.56 4.50 -10.26
N PRO A 365 18.76 3.95 -10.03
CA PRO A 365 19.14 3.45 -8.72
C PRO A 365 19.15 4.53 -7.63
N MET A 366 19.05 5.83 -7.96
CA MET A 366 18.98 6.88 -6.94
C MET A 366 17.75 6.67 -6.04
N PRO A 367 17.89 6.79 -4.71
CA PRO A 367 16.76 6.61 -3.81
C PRO A 367 15.73 7.72 -4.02
N PHE A 368 14.44 7.40 -3.83
CA PHE A 368 13.33 8.32 -4.10
C PHE A 368 13.34 9.60 -3.24
N TRP A 369 14.01 9.56 -2.08
CA TRP A 369 14.18 10.73 -1.21
C TRP A 369 15.35 11.64 -1.63
N HIS A 370 16.06 11.32 -2.71
CA HIS A 370 17.09 12.19 -3.25
C HIS A 370 16.45 13.36 -4.03
N PRO A 371 16.85 14.62 -3.82
CA PRO A 371 16.23 15.78 -4.47
C PRO A 371 16.18 15.70 -6.00
N ASN A 372 17.21 15.15 -6.62
CA ASN A 372 17.30 15.01 -8.08
C ASN A 372 16.64 13.75 -8.65
N ALA A 373 16.07 12.88 -7.81
CA ALA A 373 15.50 11.61 -8.28
C ALA A 373 14.05 11.81 -8.76
N PRO A 374 13.74 11.67 -10.05
CA PRO A 374 12.36 11.52 -10.48
C PRO A 374 11.82 10.19 -9.95
N SER A 375 10.54 10.15 -9.61
CA SER A 375 9.88 8.98 -9.02
C SER A 375 8.45 8.85 -9.53
N SER A 376 7.91 7.64 -9.58
CA SER A 376 6.50 7.41 -9.86
C SER A 376 5.84 6.90 -8.59
N LEU A 377 4.79 7.60 -8.14
CA LEU A 377 3.93 7.24 -7.02
C LEU A 377 2.66 6.60 -7.57
N LEU A 378 2.31 5.44 -7.06
CA LEU A 378 1.07 4.74 -7.38
C LEU A 378 0.30 4.49 -6.09
N VAL A 379 -0.92 5.00 -6.02
CA VAL A 379 -1.79 4.90 -4.86
C VAL A 379 -2.96 3.99 -5.19
N SER A 380 -3.19 2.97 -4.37
CA SER A 380 -4.36 2.10 -4.43
C SER A 380 -5.18 2.26 -3.16
N HIS A 381 -6.43 2.69 -3.31
CA HIS A 381 -7.26 3.15 -2.20
C HIS A 381 -8.60 2.43 -2.15
N VAL A 382 -9.01 2.01 -0.95
CA VAL A 382 -10.29 1.40 -0.62
C VAL A 382 -10.73 1.91 0.76
N GLY A 383 -11.66 2.86 0.82
CA GLY A 383 -12.36 3.24 2.05
C GLY A 383 -12.36 4.76 2.24
N ASP A 384 -12.05 5.22 3.44
CA ASP A 384 -12.04 6.63 3.85
C ASP A 384 -10.71 7.07 4.47
N THR A 385 -9.70 6.20 4.49
CA THR A 385 -8.30 6.57 4.79
C THR A 385 -7.79 7.63 3.81
N ARG A 386 -6.90 8.51 4.29
CA ARG A 386 -6.43 9.65 3.49
C ARG A 386 -4.95 9.58 3.19
N ILE A 387 -4.58 9.91 1.95
CA ILE A 387 -3.18 10.13 1.56
C ILE A 387 -3.04 11.57 1.04
N LEU A 388 -2.02 12.28 1.52
CA LEU A 388 -1.70 13.66 1.15
C LEU A 388 -0.27 13.77 0.63
N LEU A 389 -0.09 14.57 -0.42
CA LEU A 389 1.21 15.11 -0.84
C LEU A 389 1.36 16.55 -0.37
N CYS A 390 2.57 16.93 0.03
CA CYS A 390 2.93 18.33 0.26
C CYS A 390 3.68 18.88 -0.95
N SER A 391 3.09 19.84 -1.68
CA SER A 391 3.80 20.56 -2.74
C SER A 391 4.95 21.38 -2.17
N THR A 392 6.12 21.29 -2.79
CA THR A 392 7.28 22.10 -2.39
C THR A 392 7.14 23.55 -2.84
N GLU A 393 6.48 23.80 -3.97
CA GLU A 393 6.30 25.13 -4.54
C GLU A 393 5.24 25.94 -3.78
N THR A 394 4.06 25.35 -3.55
CA THR A 394 2.94 26.08 -2.94
C THR A 394 2.82 25.85 -1.44
N GLY A 395 3.45 24.80 -0.91
CA GLY A 395 3.24 24.35 0.47
C GLY A 395 1.83 23.80 0.73
N GLN A 396 1.00 23.60 -0.29
CA GLN A 396 -0.37 23.13 -0.09
C GLN A 396 -0.44 21.62 0.10
N ALA A 397 -1.42 21.18 0.89
CA ALA A 397 -1.85 19.79 0.98
C ALA A 397 -2.63 19.41 -0.29
N ILE A 398 -2.18 18.33 -0.95
CA ILE A 398 -2.82 17.79 -2.15
C ILE A 398 -3.33 16.39 -1.80
N PRO A 399 -4.65 16.20 -1.65
CA PRO A 399 -5.21 14.88 -1.43
C PRO A 399 -5.08 14.03 -2.70
N VAL A 400 -4.67 12.77 -2.51
CA VAL A 400 -4.52 11.79 -3.61
C VAL A 400 -5.49 10.62 -3.48
N THR A 401 -6.36 10.64 -2.46
CA THR A 401 -7.46 9.69 -2.26
C THR A 401 -8.78 10.45 -2.07
N SER A 402 -9.88 9.78 -2.42
CA SER A 402 -11.23 10.30 -2.24
C SER A 402 -12.03 9.38 -1.32
N ASN A 403 -12.86 9.93 -0.43
CA ASN A 403 -13.62 9.10 0.51
C ASN A 403 -14.67 8.27 -0.24
N HIS A 404 -14.62 6.95 -0.08
CA HIS A 404 -15.62 6.01 -0.59
C HIS A 404 -16.84 5.94 0.33
N HIS A 405 -17.65 6.99 0.26
CA HIS A 405 -18.86 7.17 1.05
C HIS A 405 -20.12 7.15 0.15
N PRO A 406 -21.30 6.73 0.65
CA PRO A 406 -22.54 6.72 -0.13
C PRO A 406 -22.91 8.06 -0.77
N SER A 407 -22.56 9.17 -0.11
CA SER A 407 -22.79 10.53 -0.61
C SER A 407 -21.88 10.92 -1.78
N SER A 408 -20.79 10.18 -2.03
CA SER A 408 -19.90 10.41 -3.16
C SER A 408 -20.65 10.13 -4.47
N PRO A 409 -20.70 11.08 -5.44
CA PRO A 409 -21.43 10.88 -6.68
C PRO A 409 -20.97 9.66 -7.50
N ILE A 410 -19.68 9.32 -7.42
CA ILE A 410 -19.08 8.16 -8.10
C ILE A 410 -19.64 6.87 -7.49
N GLU A 411 -19.62 6.76 -6.17
CA GLU A 411 -20.08 5.58 -5.45
C GLU A 411 -21.61 5.46 -5.48
N ALA A 412 -22.32 6.57 -5.30
CA ALA A 412 -23.77 6.66 -5.47
C ALA A 412 -24.18 6.17 -6.86
N SER A 413 -23.45 6.55 -7.92
CA SER A 413 -23.73 6.11 -9.29
C SER A 413 -23.42 4.62 -9.49
N ARG A 414 -22.29 4.13 -8.96
CA ARG A 414 -21.89 2.71 -8.98
C ARG A 414 -22.96 1.82 -8.34
N LEU A 415 -23.51 2.29 -7.23
CA LEU A 415 -24.43 1.54 -6.38
C LEU A 415 -25.91 1.88 -6.64
N ARG A 416 -26.24 2.87 -7.48
CA ARG A 416 -27.61 3.31 -7.78
C ARG A 416 -28.56 2.17 -8.17
N ARG A 417 -28.05 1.19 -8.92
CA ARG A 417 -28.85 0.01 -9.34
C ARG A 417 -29.10 -1.00 -8.22
N TYR A 418 -28.36 -0.88 -7.12
CA TYR A 418 -28.45 -1.68 -5.90
C TYR A 418 -28.97 -0.84 -4.71
N ALA A 419 -29.40 0.41 -4.97
CA ALA A 419 -29.70 1.48 -4.01
C ALA A 419 -30.94 1.30 -3.13
N ALA A 420 -31.58 0.13 -3.12
CA ALA A 420 -32.61 -0.19 -2.14
C ALA A 420 -32.06 -0.32 -0.70
N THR A 421 -30.77 -0.05 -0.49
CA THR A 421 -29.99 -0.32 0.73
C THR A 421 -29.32 0.91 1.35
N PHE A 422 -29.52 2.11 0.79
CA PHE A 422 -29.08 3.35 1.44
C PHE A 422 -30.09 3.74 2.52
N VAL A 423 -29.61 3.83 3.76
CA VAL A 423 -30.41 4.22 4.92
C VAL A 423 -29.73 5.44 5.54
N THR A 424 -30.47 6.53 5.66
CA THR A 424 -30.04 7.67 6.47
C THR A 424 -30.25 7.32 7.94
N ASP A 425 -29.19 7.36 8.74
CA ASP A 425 -29.32 7.20 10.19
C ASP A 425 -30.07 8.40 10.80
N SER A 426 -30.47 8.25 12.06
CA SER A 426 -31.14 9.24 12.91
C SER A 426 -30.37 10.57 13.02
N PHE A 427 -29.07 10.55 12.71
CA PHE A 427 -28.18 11.72 12.65
C PHE A 427 -28.06 12.35 11.24
N GLY A 428 -28.78 11.82 10.24
CA GLY A 428 -28.80 12.34 8.87
C GLY A 428 -27.63 11.88 7.98
N GLU A 429 -26.78 10.97 8.46
CA GLU A 429 -25.66 10.42 7.70
C GLU A 429 -26.12 9.23 6.83
N GLU A 430 -25.77 9.24 5.55
CA GLU A 430 -26.10 8.16 4.62
C GLU A 430 -25.20 6.95 4.85
N ARG A 431 -25.80 5.81 5.20
CA ARG A 431 -25.08 4.55 5.42
C ARG A 431 -25.54 3.47 4.43
N MET A 432 -24.60 2.63 4.00
CA MET A 432 -24.86 1.48 3.15
C MET A 432 -25.13 0.25 4.03
N SER A 433 -26.41 -0.08 4.26
CA SER A 433 -26.80 -1.19 5.14
C SER A 433 -26.14 -1.15 6.54
N GLY A 434 -25.93 0.05 7.09
CA GLY A 434 -25.29 0.28 8.39
C GLY A 434 -23.78 0.55 8.34
N LEU A 435 -23.11 0.32 7.20
CA LEU A 435 -21.70 0.68 7.01
C LEU A 435 -21.55 2.13 6.54
N ALA A 436 -20.52 2.81 7.03
CA ALA A 436 -20.14 4.14 6.55
C ALA A 436 -19.47 4.07 5.16
N ASN A 437 -18.69 3.01 4.90
CA ASN A 437 -17.90 2.86 3.70
C ASN A 437 -18.59 2.02 2.62
N THR A 438 -18.52 2.48 1.36
CA THR A 438 -19.01 1.74 0.18
C THR A 438 -17.97 0.79 -0.40
N ARG A 439 -16.72 0.91 0.05
CA ARG A 439 -15.61 0.02 -0.31
C ARG A 439 -14.80 -0.35 0.92
N SER A 440 -14.51 -1.63 1.06
CA SER A 440 -13.73 -2.19 2.17
C SER A 440 -13.31 -3.62 1.82
N PHE A 441 -12.30 -4.13 2.53
CA PHE A 441 -11.99 -5.55 2.62
C PHE A 441 -12.83 -6.20 3.73
N GLY A 442 -13.13 -7.49 3.60
CA GLY A 442 -13.89 -8.21 4.64
C GLY A 442 -15.40 -8.01 4.50
N ASP A 443 -16.10 -7.50 5.52
CA ASP A 443 -17.52 -7.13 5.48
C ASP A 443 -18.42 -8.11 4.71
N VAL A 444 -18.27 -9.40 5.03
CA VAL A 444 -18.80 -10.52 4.23
C VAL A 444 -20.30 -10.37 3.93
N GLN A 445 -21.06 -9.85 4.91
CA GLN A 445 -22.51 -9.66 4.80
C GLN A 445 -22.89 -8.56 3.80
N SER A 446 -22.03 -7.57 3.61
CA SER A 446 -22.29 -6.39 2.77
C SER A 446 -21.69 -6.51 1.35
N LYS A 447 -20.89 -7.55 1.07
CA LYS A 447 -20.37 -7.80 -0.28
C LYS A 447 -21.48 -8.01 -1.31
N ARG A 448 -22.55 -8.71 -0.93
CA ARG A 448 -23.68 -9.01 -1.85
C ARG A 448 -24.40 -7.75 -2.33
N ILE A 449 -24.45 -6.71 -1.49
CA ILE A 449 -25.14 -5.44 -1.75
C ILE A 449 -24.26 -4.40 -2.47
N GLY A 450 -22.95 -4.66 -2.61
CA GLY A 450 -22.06 -3.87 -3.46
C GLY A 450 -20.84 -3.26 -2.78
N VAL A 451 -20.62 -3.55 -1.49
CA VAL A 451 -19.33 -3.26 -0.85
C VAL A 451 -18.26 -4.08 -1.57
N SER A 452 -17.22 -3.41 -2.06
CA SER A 452 -16.18 -4.02 -2.90
C SER A 452 -14.79 -3.64 -2.39
N ALA A 453 -13.81 -4.53 -2.55
CA ALA A 453 -12.40 -4.22 -2.35
C ALA A 453 -11.70 -3.77 -3.65
N GLU A 454 -12.48 -3.42 -4.69
CA GLU A 454 -11.97 -2.79 -5.91
C GLU A 454 -11.31 -1.44 -5.58
N PRO A 455 -9.98 -1.30 -5.78
CA PRO A 455 -9.28 -0.07 -5.46
C PRO A 455 -9.56 1.03 -6.47
N GLU A 456 -9.64 2.26 -5.98
CA GLU A 456 -9.38 3.46 -6.78
C GLU A 456 -7.86 3.62 -6.93
N ILE A 457 -7.35 3.69 -8.17
CA ILE A 457 -5.92 3.75 -8.45
C ILE A 457 -5.52 5.10 -9.05
N HIS A 458 -4.57 5.78 -8.41
CA HIS A 458 -4.02 7.06 -8.87
C HIS A 458 -2.52 6.95 -9.11
N ARG A 459 -2.08 7.38 -10.30
CA ARG A 459 -0.67 7.44 -10.68
C ARG A 459 -0.20 8.89 -10.76
N ILE A 460 0.88 9.20 -10.05
CA ILE A 460 1.49 10.52 -9.99
C ILE A 460 2.97 10.39 -10.36
N GLU A 461 3.37 11.04 -11.45
CA GLU A 461 4.78 11.19 -11.81
C GLU A 461 5.35 12.38 -11.07
N MET A 462 6.31 12.14 -10.19
CA MET A 462 6.95 13.15 -9.36
C MET A 462 8.27 13.59 -9.99
N GLY A 463 8.36 14.88 -10.29
CA GLY A 463 9.59 15.55 -10.71
C GLY A 463 10.60 15.69 -9.57
N PRO A 464 11.87 16.04 -9.91
CA PRO A 464 12.90 16.33 -8.92
C PRO A 464 12.46 17.37 -7.89
N ALA A 465 12.43 16.98 -6.61
CA ALA A 465 12.07 17.82 -5.48
C ALA A 465 10.74 18.58 -5.64
N GLU A 466 9.79 18.02 -6.40
CA GLU A 466 8.46 18.59 -6.61
C GLU A 466 7.62 18.52 -5.31
N TYR A 467 7.67 17.37 -4.64
CA TYR A 467 6.96 17.12 -3.39
C TYR A 467 7.93 16.95 -2.22
N SER A 468 7.53 17.48 -1.06
CA SER A 468 8.34 17.50 0.16
C SER A 468 8.22 16.22 0.98
N PHE A 469 7.00 15.71 1.13
CA PHE A 469 6.69 14.48 1.84
C PHE A 469 5.32 13.94 1.43
N LEU A 470 5.09 12.67 1.75
CA LEU A 470 3.82 11.96 1.63
C LEU A 470 3.31 11.63 3.04
N VAL A 471 2.02 11.83 3.30
CA VAL A 471 1.35 11.47 4.55
C VAL A 471 0.26 10.45 4.26
N LEU A 472 0.22 9.34 4.99
CA LEU A 472 -0.91 8.38 4.97
C LEU A 472 -1.54 8.39 6.36
N MET A 473 -2.88 8.40 6.45
CA MET A 473 -3.58 8.45 7.73
C MET A 473 -4.94 7.75 7.74
N SER A 474 -5.37 7.31 8.94
CA SER A 474 -6.74 6.83 9.21
C SER A 474 -7.74 7.97 9.40
N ASP A 475 -9.02 7.62 9.40
CA ASP A 475 -10.12 8.58 9.50
C ASP A 475 -10.15 9.31 10.86
N GLY A 476 -9.61 8.70 11.92
CA GLY A 476 -9.47 9.34 13.23
C GLY A 476 -8.62 10.62 13.20
N ILE A 477 -7.79 10.79 12.16
CA ILE A 477 -7.05 12.02 11.90
C ILE A 477 -7.78 12.90 10.89
N SER A 478 -8.13 12.38 9.70
CA SER A 478 -8.74 13.21 8.65
C SER A 478 -10.18 13.63 8.93
N GLY A 479 -10.87 12.98 9.87
CA GLY A 479 -12.17 13.38 10.39
C GLY A 479 -12.09 14.50 11.43
N THR A 480 -10.92 14.73 12.03
CA THR A 480 -10.73 15.71 13.11
C THR A 480 -9.90 16.93 12.69
N LEU A 481 -8.93 16.72 11.80
CA LEU A 481 -8.01 17.73 11.29
C LEU A 481 -8.23 17.98 9.80
N LEU A 482 -8.09 19.24 9.38
CA LEU A 482 -8.06 19.59 7.96
C LEU A 482 -6.75 19.15 7.32
N ASP A 483 -6.79 18.82 6.02
CA ASP A 483 -5.62 18.36 5.27
C ASP A 483 -4.43 19.32 5.38
N GLN A 484 -4.70 20.63 5.33
CA GLN A 484 -3.65 21.66 5.47
C GLN A 484 -3.09 21.75 6.90
N GLU A 485 -3.89 21.49 7.93
CA GLU A 485 -3.39 21.46 9.31
C GLU A 485 -2.40 20.31 9.48
N VAL A 486 -2.71 19.13 8.93
CA VAL A 486 -1.82 17.95 8.97
C VAL A 486 -0.49 18.27 8.29
N VAL A 487 -0.53 18.80 7.07
CA VAL A 487 0.68 19.14 6.31
C VAL A 487 1.52 20.20 7.03
N ASP A 488 0.89 21.24 7.60
CA ASP A 488 1.62 22.29 8.31
C ASP A 488 2.29 21.78 9.59
N ILE A 489 1.65 20.87 10.34
CA ILE A 489 2.27 20.20 11.50
C ILE A 489 3.53 19.43 11.05
N VAL A 490 3.45 18.68 9.95
CA VAL A 490 4.60 17.90 9.44
C VAL A 490 5.73 18.81 8.95
N LYS A 491 5.42 19.97 8.37
CA LYS A 491 6.46 20.95 7.96
C LYS A 491 7.28 21.46 9.15
N GLU A 492 6.65 21.68 10.30
CA GLU A 492 7.33 22.14 11.54
C GLU A 492 8.24 21.08 12.14
N ALA A 493 7.99 19.81 11.84
CA ALA A 493 8.78 18.72 12.36
C ALA A 493 10.20 18.67 11.78
N ARG A 494 11.16 18.23 12.60
CA ARG A 494 12.55 18.01 12.18
C ARG A 494 12.71 16.72 11.37
N THR A 495 11.94 15.70 11.70
CA THR A 495 12.00 14.36 11.11
C THR A 495 10.59 13.84 10.81
N PRO A 496 10.42 12.98 9.80
CA PRO A 496 9.15 12.29 9.54
C PRO A 496 8.56 11.61 10.79
N ASP A 497 9.41 10.95 11.58
CA ASP A 497 9.02 10.32 12.87
C ASP A 497 8.45 11.31 13.89
N GLN A 498 8.95 12.55 13.90
CA GLN A 498 8.41 13.59 14.78
C GLN A 498 7.09 14.11 14.21
N GLY A 499 7.01 14.34 12.90
CA GLY A 499 5.78 14.79 12.24
C GLY A 499 4.62 13.82 12.43
N ALA A 500 4.85 12.51 12.26
CA ALA A 500 3.81 11.49 12.48
C ALA A 500 3.29 11.50 13.92
N ARG A 501 4.18 11.66 14.91
CA ARG A 501 3.81 11.77 16.32
C ARG A 501 3.03 13.05 16.61
N ASP A 502 3.51 14.19 16.13
CA ASP A 502 2.89 15.50 16.37
C ASP A 502 1.48 15.58 15.78
N VAL A 503 1.25 15.00 14.59
CA VAL A 503 -0.07 14.92 13.96
C VAL A 503 -1.04 14.09 14.82
N VAL A 504 -0.63 12.88 15.21
CA VAL A 504 -1.49 11.99 16.04
C VAL A 504 -1.76 12.63 17.40
N SER A 505 -0.74 13.17 18.07
CA SER A 505 -0.90 13.86 19.35
C SER A 505 -1.88 15.02 19.22
N PHE A 506 -1.72 15.87 18.21
CA PHE A 506 -2.64 16.98 17.98
C PHE A 506 -4.08 16.52 17.72
N ALA A 507 -4.29 15.52 16.85
CA ALA A 507 -5.61 14.96 16.56
C ALA A 507 -6.30 14.42 17.84
N THR A 508 -5.54 13.75 18.70
CA THR A 508 -6.06 13.20 19.97
C THR A 508 -6.28 14.26 21.04
N GLU A 509 -5.52 15.36 21.03
CA GLU A 509 -5.69 16.47 21.98
C GLU A 509 -6.93 17.30 21.67
N VAL A 510 -7.18 17.60 20.39
CA VAL A 510 -8.29 18.50 20.00
C VAL A 510 -9.65 17.83 20.06
N THR A 511 -9.71 16.50 20.04
CA THR A 511 -10.97 15.73 19.95
C THR A 511 -11.34 15.14 21.30
N ARG A 512 -12.62 15.21 21.69
CA ARG A 512 -13.11 14.59 22.95
C ARG A 512 -13.39 13.10 22.81
N GLU A 513 -13.97 12.72 21.68
CA GLU A 513 -14.30 11.35 21.31
C GLU A 513 -13.44 10.99 20.09
N GLY A 514 -12.15 10.71 20.36
CA GLY A 514 -11.20 10.38 19.31
C GLY A 514 -11.28 8.92 18.89
N ASP A 515 -11.27 8.68 17.58
CA ASP A 515 -11.13 7.34 17.02
C ASP A 515 -9.69 6.80 17.11
N ASN A 516 -9.45 5.60 16.60
CA ASN A 516 -8.11 5.13 16.28
C ASN A 516 -7.45 6.07 15.28
N ALA A 517 -6.24 6.51 15.61
CA ALA A 517 -5.52 7.53 14.85
C ALA A 517 -4.14 6.99 14.49
N THR A 518 -3.93 6.68 13.23
CA THR A 518 -2.66 6.18 12.68
C THR A 518 -2.16 7.11 11.60
N CYS A 519 -0.90 7.53 11.70
CA CYS A 519 -0.24 8.42 10.75
C CYS A 519 1.11 7.87 10.33
N LEU A 520 1.39 7.89 9.03
CA LEU A 520 2.69 7.60 8.43
C LEU A 520 3.16 8.84 7.67
N VAL A 521 4.42 9.20 7.85
CA VAL A 521 5.08 10.28 7.11
C VAL A 521 6.30 9.72 6.39
N VAL A 522 6.34 9.90 5.07
CA VAL A 522 7.41 9.45 4.19
C VAL A 522 8.14 10.66 3.63
N ARG A 523 9.46 10.71 3.82
CA ARG A 523 10.31 11.77 3.29
C ARG A 523 10.45 11.66 1.77
N LEU A 524 10.23 12.74 1.04
CA LEU A 524 10.50 12.84 -0.41
C LEU A 524 11.67 13.79 -0.69
N GLY A 525 12.06 13.89 -1.97
CA GLY A 525 13.21 14.69 -2.41
C GLY A 525 13.13 16.18 -2.04
N GLY A 526 11.93 16.74 -1.86
CA GLY A 526 11.72 18.13 -1.48
C GLY A 526 11.77 18.41 0.03
N TRP A 527 12.04 17.42 0.90
CA TRP A 527 11.92 17.58 2.36
C TRP A 527 12.67 18.80 2.93
N GLU A 528 13.89 19.06 2.46
CA GLU A 528 14.70 20.19 2.95
C GLU A 528 14.12 21.56 2.54
N ARG A 529 13.24 21.57 1.54
CA ARG A 529 12.58 22.74 0.96
C ARG A 529 11.13 22.92 1.44
N ARG A 530 10.66 22.08 2.36
CA ARG A 530 9.25 22.06 2.83
C ARG A 530 8.74 23.37 3.45
N LEU A 531 9.65 24.27 3.82
CA LEU A 531 9.33 25.59 4.37
C LEU A 531 9.35 26.72 3.32
N GLU A 532 9.77 26.44 2.08
CA GLU A 532 9.92 27.46 1.03
C GLU A 532 8.60 27.85 0.36
N GLY A 533 7.60 26.95 0.32
CA GLY A 533 6.36 27.15 -0.43
C GLY A 533 5.26 27.90 0.32
N GLY A 534 4.60 28.85 -0.36
CA GLY A 534 3.40 29.56 0.12
C GLY A 534 3.61 30.37 1.42
N LEU A 535 2.62 30.33 2.33
CA LEU A 535 2.74 30.90 3.70
C LEU A 535 3.64 30.06 4.63
N GLY A 536 4.41 29.10 4.08
CA GLY A 536 5.24 28.18 4.87
C GLY A 536 4.40 27.25 5.75
N SER A 537 4.88 26.95 6.96
CA SER A 537 4.14 26.18 7.98
C SER A 537 3.16 27.03 8.80
N LEU A 538 3.10 28.34 8.53
CA LEU A 538 2.36 29.30 9.35
C LEU A 538 0.88 29.40 8.96
N GLY A 539 0.47 28.84 7.82
CA GLY A 539 -0.87 29.01 7.26
C GLY A 539 -1.99 28.64 8.25
N THR A 540 -1.81 27.58 9.03
CA THR A 540 -2.79 27.11 10.02
C THR A 540 -2.39 27.36 11.48
N LYS A 541 -1.23 28.00 11.73
CA LYS A 541 -0.63 28.04 13.07
C LYS A 541 -1.55 28.69 14.13
N GLU A 542 -2.10 29.86 13.83
CA GLU A 542 -2.99 30.57 14.77
C GLU A 542 -4.26 29.76 15.07
N SER A 543 -4.85 29.14 14.03
CA SER A 543 -6.03 28.28 14.18
C SER A 543 -5.72 27.05 15.05
N ARG A 544 -4.57 26.39 14.81
CA ARG A 544 -4.11 25.24 15.60
C ARG A 544 -3.86 25.62 17.06
N GLU A 545 -3.22 26.76 17.32
CA GLU A 545 -2.99 27.26 18.67
C GLU A 545 -4.30 27.56 19.41
N TRP A 546 -5.27 28.17 18.73
CA TRP A 546 -6.60 28.42 19.28
C TRP A 546 -7.34 27.12 19.61
N ARG A 547 -7.36 26.14 18.69
CA ARG A 547 -7.97 24.82 18.93
C ARG A 547 -7.32 24.08 20.09
N ARG A 548 -5.99 24.17 20.23
CA ARG A 548 -5.27 23.59 21.38
C ARG A 548 -5.67 24.28 22.69
N GLN A 549 -5.73 25.61 22.72
CA GLN A 549 -6.16 26.36 23.90
C GLN A 549 -7.59 26.00 24.30
N GLU A 550 -8.50 25.94 23.33
CA GLU A 550 -9.88 25.50 23.55
C GLU A 550 -9.93 24.08 24.12
N ALA A 551 -9.14 23.15 23.57
CA ALA A 551 -9.07 21.78 24.04
C ALA A 551 -8.57 21.66 25.48
N THR A 552 -7.64 22.54 25.89
CA THR A 552 -7.09 22.59 27.26
C THR A 552 -7.96 23.37 28.26
N ASP A 553 -9.03 24.06 27.82
CA ASP A 553 -9.89 24.81 28.73
C ASP A 553 -10.65 23.86 29.67
N PRO A 554 -10.44 23.92 31.00
CA PRO A 554 -11.13 23.06 31.96
C PRO A 554 -12.66 23.24 31.96
N ARG A 555 -13.17 24.34 31.42
CA ARG A 555 -14.62 24.57 31.25
C ARG A 555 -15.22 23.70 30.15
N ARG A 556 -14.41 23.18 29.23
CA ARG A 556 -14.81 22.29 28.15
C ARG A 556 -15.45 21.01 28.69
N SER A 557 -14.94 20.44 29.78
CA SER A 557 -15.51 19.22 30.39
C SER A 557 -16.90 19.40 31.03
N ARG A 558 -17.40 20.65 31.17
CA ARG A 558 -18.69 20.96 31.81
C ARG A 558 -19.83 21.25 30.84
N ARG A 559 -19.54 21.37 29.55
CA ARG A 559 -20.52 21.51 28.45
C ARG A 559 -20.54 20.22 27.67
#